data_AF-A0A6B2JPE6-F1
#
_entry.id   AF-A0A6B2JPE6-F1
#
_cell.length_a   1.000
_cell.length_b   1.000
_cell.length_c   1.000
_cell.angle_alpha   90.00
_cell.angle_beta   90.00
_cell.angle_gamma   90.00
#
_symmetry.space_group_name_H-M   'P 1'
#
loop_
_entity.id
_entity.type
_entity.pdbx_description
1 polymer ?
#
loop_
_entity_poly.entity_id
_entity_poly.type
_entity_poly.pdbx_seq_one_letter_code
_entity_poly.pdbx_strand_id
1 'polypeptide(L)'
;MNSEVDLFSSFDERRGSTQGVTDDALKHFKSAFPNCELSREDIFYYVYGLLHSNDYREKYAESLYKNLARIPAVKTYADFRAFSDAGRRLGDLHVNYETVEPYPVTYKQGTPALWKIDDPKAFYRVTKMKFGGKRGDTDKTTVIYNANITVTDIPPEAYDYVVNGKPALEWVMERQVVKTDKASGIVNDANDYANETMGDPAYPLDLFRRVTTVSLETMKIVSALPDLELGE
;
A
#
# COMPACT_ATOMS: atom_id res chain seq x y z
N MET A 1 -33.21 -37.56 -13.76
CA MET A 1 -33.52 -36.22 -14.30
C MET A 1 -32.49 -35.27 -13.73
N ASN A 2 -31.62 -34.80 -14.63
CA ASN A 2 -30.59 -33.76 -14.53
C ASN A 2 -29.62 -33.79 -13.35
N SER A 3 -28.55 -34.58 -13.52
CA SER A 3 -27.22 -34.16 -13.10
C SER A 3 -26.89 -32.86 -13.84
N GLU A 4 -26.95 -31.72 -13.16
CA GLU A 4 -26.39 -30.48 -13.68
C GLU A 4 -24.89 -30.69 -13.87
N VAL A 5 -24.48 -30.82 -15.13
CA VAL A 5 -23.09 -30.69 -15.53
C VAL A 5 -22.78 -29.20 -15.39
N ASP A 6 -22.17 -28.83 -14.27
CA ASP A 6 -21.64 -27.49 -14.06
C ASP A 6 -20.61 -27.19 -15.15
N LEU A 7 -20.85 -26.11 -15.90
CA LEU A 7 -20.02 -25.64 -17.01
C LEU A 7 -18.56 -25.39 -16.59
N PHE A 8 -18.30 -25.22 -15.29
CA PHE A 8 -16.99 -24.94 -14.72
C PHE A 8 -16.38 -26.11 -13.94
N SER A 9 -17.01 -27.29 -13.93
CA SER A 9 -16.51 -28.44 -13.16
C SER A 9 -15.16 -29.00 -13.66
N SER A 10 -14.64 -28.51 -14.78
CA SER A 10 -13.37 -28.94 -15.39
C SER A 10 -12.22 -27.93 -15.22
N PHE A 11 -12.40 -26.85 -14.46
CA PHE A 11 -11.36 -25.83 -14.31
C PHE A 11 -10.33 -26.06 -13.20
N ASP A 12 -10.39 -27.21 -12.50
CA ASP A 12 -9.49 -27.48 -11.37
C ASP A 12 -8.53 -28.65 -11.59
N GLU A 13 -7.88 -28.66 -12.76
CA GLU A 13 -6.54 -29.23 -12.88
C GLU A 13 -5.53 -28.08 -12.83
N ARG A 14 -5.05 -27.81 -11.61
CA ARG A 14 -3.78 -27.14 -11.27
C ARG A 14 -2.91 -26.87 -12.50
N ARG A 15 -3.06 -25.70 -13.11
CA ARG A 15 -1.99 -25.11 -13.92
C ARG A 15 -0.78 -25.02 -12.98
N GLY A 16 0.22 -25.86 -13.20
CA GLY A 16 1.44 -25.85 -12.41
C GLY A 16 1.95 -24.42 -12.29
N SER A 17 2.13 -23.93 -11.05
CA SER A 17 2.70 -22.61 -10.82
C SER A 17 4.10 -22.60 -11.42
N THR A 18 4.29 -21.82 -12.48
CA THR A 18 5.61 -21.58 -13.05
C THR A 18 6.31 -20.51 -12.22
N GLN A 19 7.62 -20.67 -12.05
CA GLN A 19 8.45 -19.70 -11.33
C GLN A 19 8.54 -18.40 -12.13
N GLY A 20 8.21 -17.26 -11.51
CA GLY A 20 8.25 -15.95 -12.17
C GLY A 20 9.66 -15.37 -12.36
N VAL A 21 10.63 -15.83 -11.58
CA VAL A 21 12.05 -15.47 -11.74
C VAL A 21 12.73 -16.50 -12.63
N THR A 22 13.26 -16.03 -13.76
CA THR A 22 13.91 -16.88 -14.78
C THR A 22 15.25 -17.45 -14.30
N ASP A 23 15.70 -18.52 -14.94
CA ASP A 23 17.02 -19.10 -14.66
C ASP A 23 18.17 -18.15 -15.02
N ASP A 24 17.98 -17.30 -16.04
CA ASP A 24 18.95 -16.28 -16.43
C ASP A 24 19.11 -15.21 -15.34
N ALA A 25 18.00 -14.76 -14.73
CA ALA A 25 18.05 -13.84 -13.60
C ALA A 25 18.77 -14.50 -12.40
N LEU A 26 18.45 -15.76 -12.11
CA LEU A 26 19.13 -16.50 -11.04
C LEU A 26 20.64 -16.62 -11.29
N LYS A 27 21.03 -16.91 -12.54
CA LYS A 27 22.44 -17.02 -12.96
C LYS A 27 23.16 -15.67 -12.84
N HIS A 28 22.51 -14.57 -13.21
CA HIS A 28 23.06 -13.22 -13.06
C HIS A 28 23.47 -12.93 -11.60
N PHE A 29 22.56 -13.12 -10.64
CA PHE A 29 22.85 -12.87 -9.23
C PHE A 29 23.84 -13.88 -8.62
N LYS A 30 23.81 -15.14 -9.04
CA LYS A 30 24.83 -16.13 -8.62
C LYS A 30 26.23 -15.82 -9.13
N SER A 31 26.33 -15.15 -10.28
CA SER A 31 27.62 -14.73 -10.84
C SER A 31 28.18 -13.51 -10.11
N ALA A 32 27.32 -12.61 -9.64
CA ALA A 32 27.70 -11.47 -8.80
C ALA A 32 28.13 -11.90 -7.38
N PHE A 33 27.52 -12.95 -6.83
CA PHE A 33 27.81 -13.45 -5.48
C PHE A 33 28.24 -14.92 -5.47
N PRO A 34 29.44 -15.24 -6.00
CA PRO A 34 29.95 -16.60 -5.98
C PRO A 34 30.15 -17.02 -4.51
N ASN A 35 29.67 -18.21 -4.15
CA ASN A 35 29.69 -18.80 -2.80
C ASN A 35 28.60 -18.33 -1.82
N CYS A 36 27.62 -17.53 -2.27
CA CYS A 36 26.46 -17.20 -1.44
C CYS A 36 25.23 -18.00 -1.85
N GLU A 37 24.42 -18.41 -0.87
CA GLU A 37 23.12 -19.02 -1.14
C GLU A 37 22.09 -17.92 -1.41
N LEU A 38 21.40 -18.00 -2.56
CA LEU A 38 20.30 -17.11 -2.90
C LEU A 38 19.21 -17.88 -3.64
N SER A 39 17.97 -17.59 -3.26
CA SER A 39 16.77 -18.17 -3.85
C SER A 39 16.13 -17.20 -4.85
N ARG A 40 15.20 -17.72 -5.67
CA ARG A 40 14.37 -16.89 -6.55
C ARG A 40 13.50 -15.90 -5.76
N GLU A 41 13.06 -16.31 -4.58
CA GLU A 41 12.29 -15.47 -3.69
C GLU A 41 13.14 -14.30 -3.16
N ASP A 42 14.42 -14.54 -2.82
CA ASP A 42 15.32 -13.46 -2.43
C ASP A 42 15.53 -12.46 -3.56
N ILE A 43 15.59 -12.92 -4.81
CA ILE A 43 15.67 -12.03 -5.97
C ILE A 43 14.40 -11.20 -6.11
N PHE A 44 13.22 -11.81 -5.93
CA PHE A 44 11.95 -11.11 -6.00
C PHE A 44 11.88 -9.96 -4.98
N TYR A 45 12.21 -10.24 -3.72
CA TYR A 45 12.20 -9.21 -2.69
C TYR A 45 13.36 -8.23 -2.81
N TYR A 46 14.53 -8.66 -3.29
CA TYR A 46 15.61 -7.74 -3.63
C TYR A 46 15.16 -6.69 -4.66
N VAL A 47 14.48 -7.12 -5.73
CA VAL A 47 13.91 -6.20 -6.73
C VAL A 47 12.95 -5.23 -6.05
N TYR A 48 12.06 -5.73 -5.19
CA TYR A 48 11.08 -4.88 -4.50
C TYR A 48 11.75 -3.85 -3.59
N GLY A 49 12.75 -4.24 -2.79
CA GLY A 49 13.52 -3.34 -1.94
C GLY A 49 14.32 -2.31 -2.72
N LEU A 50 14.99 -2.73 -3.81
CA LEU A 50 15.78 -1.84 -4.66
C LEU A 50 14.93 -0.75 -5.32
N LEU A 51 13.72 -1.09 -5.79
CA LEU A 51 12.80 -0.13 -6.39
C LEU A 51 12.28 0.92 -5.39
N HIS A 52 12.44 0.66 -4.08
CA HIS A 52 12.14 1.61 -3.02
C HIS A 52 13.35 2.45 -2.58
N SER A 53 14.56 2.16 -3.06
CA SER A 53 15.76 2.97 -2.81
C SER A 53 15.63 4.35 -3.46
N ASN A 54 15.83 5.42 -2.67
CA ASN A 54 15.86 6.78 -3.18
C ASN A 54 17.04 6.96 -4.15
N ASP A 55 18.22 6.45 -3.80
CA ASP A 55 19.41 6.49 -4.67
C ASP A 55 19.14 5.85 -6.04
N TYR A 56 18.47 4.69 -6.07
CA TYR A 56 18.12 4.03 -7.33
C TYR A 56 17.17 4.90 -8.17
N ARG A 57 16.13 5.44 -7.53
CA ARG A 57 15.12 6.28 -8.20
C ARG A 57 15.71 7.57 -8.74
N GLU A 58 16.63 8.19 -8.00
CA GLU A 58 17.34 9.41 -8.40
C GLU A 58 18.35 9.14 -9.51
N LYS A 59 19.24 8.15 -9.31
CA LYS A 59 20.29 7.80 -10.28
C LYS A 59 19.74 7.39 -11.64
N TYR A 60 18.58 6.73 -11.66
CA TYR A 60 17.95 6.23 -12.88
C TYR A 60 16.69 6.98 -13.31
N ALA A 61 16.41 8.17 -12.75
CA ALA A 61 15.16 8.92 -12.97
C ALA A 61 14.81 9.09 -14.46
N GLU A 62 15.76 9.52 -15.29
CA GLU A 62 15.52 9.70 -16.73
C GLU A 62 15.21 8.40 -17.47
N SER A 63 15.85 7.30 -17.06
CA SER A 63 15.64 5.98 -17.67
C SER A 63 14.29 5.40 -17.26
N LEU A 64 13.94 5.49 -15.97
CA LEU A 64 12.66 5.01 -15.43
C LEU A 64 11.46 5.72 -16.05
N TYR A 65 11.62 6.97 -16.48
CA TYR A 65 10.57 7.70 -17.19
C TYR A 65 10.32 7.18 -18.62
N LYS A 66 11.34 6.60 -19.28
CA LYS A 66 11.30 6.24 -20.71
C LYS A 66 11.28 4.74 -20.98
N ASN A 67 11.77 3.93 -20.04
CA ASN A 67 12.03 2.50 -20.23
C ASN A 67 11.62 1.69 -19.00
N LEU A 68 11.50 0.37 -19.18
CA LEU A 68 11.37 -0.56 -18.06
C LEU A 68 12.61 -0.51 -17.16
N ALA A 69 12.38 -0.65 -15.84
CA ALA A 69 13.43 -0.68 -14.84
C ALA A 69 14.42 -1.82 -15.12
N ARG A 70 15.72 -1.50 -15.09
CA ARG A 70 16.80 -2.48 -15.16
C ARG A 70 17.35 -2.68 -13.77
N ILE A 71 17.44 -3.93 -13.34
CA ILE A 71 17.82 -4.29 -11.97
C ILE A 71 19.29 -4.69 -11.95
N PRO A 72 20.21 -3.83 -11.45
CA PRO A 72 21.60 -4.20 -11.26
C PRO A 72 21.77 -5.11 -10.03
N ALA A 73 22.91 -5.81 -9.97
CA ALA A 73 23.41 -6.38 -8.72
C ALA A 73 24.19 -5.31 -7.95
N VAL A 74 23.90 -5.19 -6.65
CA VAL A 74 24.69 -4.39 -5.71
C VAL A 74 26.07 -5.00 -5.49
N LYS A 75 27.01 -4.20 -5.01
CA LYS A 75 28.42 -4.54 -4.89
C LYS A 75 28.69 -5.70 -3.93
N THR A 76 27.96 -5.77 -2.83
CA THR A 76 28.18 -6.79 -1.80
C THR A 76 26.93 -7.65 -1.58
N TYR A 77 27.15 -8.92 -1.21
CA TYR A 77 26.03 -9.80 -0.84
C TYR A 77 25.32 -9.30 0.44
N ALA A 78 26.03 -8.61 1.34
CA ALA A 78 25.43 -8.01 2.53
C ALA A 78 24.37 -6.96 2.14
N ASP A 79 24.68 -6.09 1.17
CA ASP A 79 23.71 -5.11 0.66
C ASP A 79 22.56 -5.81 -0.06
N PHE A 80 22.84 -6.87 -0.85
CA PHE A 80 21.80 -7.65 -1.50
C PHE A 80 20.81 -8.21 -0.47
N ARG A 81 21.31 -8.74 0.65
CA ARG A 81 20.48 -9.24 1.75
C ARG A 81 19.72 -8.13 2.44
N ALA A 82 20.33 -6.98 2.70
CA ALA A 82 19.65 -5.84 3.28
C ALA A 82 18.48 -5.36 2.40
N PHE A 83 18.68 -5.24 1.08
CA PHE A 83 17.61 -4.90 0.13
C PHE A 83 16.53 -5.99 0.07
N SER A 84 16.91 -7.26 0.05
CA SER A 84 15.97 -8.39 0.04
C SER A 84 15.11 -8.43 1.32
N ASP A 85 15.73 -8.31 2.49
CA ASP A 85 15.03 -8.35 3.77
C ASP A 85 14.11 -7.12 3.95
N ALA A 86 14.55 -5.94 3.50
CA ALA A 86 13.69 -4.75 3.43
C ALA A 86 12.53 -4.95 2.46
N GLY A 87 12.78 -5.52 1.28
CA GLY A 87 11.74 -5.87 0.31
C GLY A 87 10.72 -6.87 0.85
N ARG A 88 11.16 -7.87 1.64
CA ARG A 88 10.26 -8.81 2.35
C ARG A 88 9.35 -8.09 3.31
N ARG A 89 9.90 -7.20 4.14
CA ARG A 89 9.13 -6.38 5.09
C ARG A 89 8.13 -5.46 4.39
N LEU A 90 8.56 -4.79 3.32
CA LEU A 90 7.67 -3.94 2.51
C LEU A 90 6.57 -4.75 1.82
N GLY A 91 6.91 -5.91 1.27
CA GLY A 91 5.95 -6.79 0.59
C GLY A 91 4.86 -7.29 1.54
N ASP A 92 5.26 -7.76 2.72
CA ASP A 92 4.34 -8.18 3.78
C ASP A 92 3.43 -7.02 4.21
N LEU A 93 4.01 -5.84 4.49
CA LEU A 93 3.29 -4.65 4.90
C LEU A 93 2.26 -4.19 3.84
N HIS A 94 2.64 -4.18 2.56
CA HIS A 94 1.79 -3.68 1.48
C HIS A 94 0.71 -4.66 1.03
N VAL A 95 0.95 -5.98 1.12
CA VAL A 95 -0.09 -6.99 0.85
C VAL A 95 -1.11 -7.00 1.99
N ASN A 96 -0.66 -6.80 3.23
CA ASN A 96 -1.49 -6.80 4.43
C ASN A 96 -1.91 -5.39 4.89
N TYR A 97 -1.94 -4.41 3.98
CA TYR A 97 -2.23 -3.00 4.31
C TYR A 97 -3.61 -2.80 4.97
N GLU A 98 -4.54 -3.71 4.74
CA GLU A 98 -5.89 -3.68 5.33
C GLU A 98 -5.97 -4.35 6.69
N THR A 99 -4.95 -5.08 7.15
CA THR A 99 -4.99 -5.86 8.39
C THR A 99 -3.95 -5.44 9.43
N VAL A 100 -3.04 -4.52 9.07
CA VAL A 100 -2.13 -3.90 10.03
C VAL A 100 -2.87 -3.14 11.13
N GLU A 101 -2.20 -2.98 12.27
CA GLU A 101 -2.74 -2.22 13.40
C GLU A 101 -3.00 -0.76 12.98
N PRO A 102 -4.23 -0.24 13.16
CA PRO A 102 -4.56 1.13 12.82
C PRO A 102 -3.74 2.14 13.63
N TYR A 103 -3.24 3.19 12.97
CA TYR A 103 -2.50 4.24 13.66
C TYR A 103 -3.36 4.87 14.78
N PRO A 104 -2.80 5.11 15.98
CA PRO A 104 -3.49 5.78 17.06
C PRO A 104 -3.65 7.26 16.69
N VAL A 105 -4.89 7.70 16.45
CA VAL A 105 -5.20 9.07 16.09
C VAL A 105 -5.97 9.78 17.21
N THR A 106 -5.83 11.11 17.25
CA THR A 106 -6.68 11.95 18.09
C THR A 106 -7.98 12.27 17.37
N TYR A 107 -9.09 12.24 18.10
CA TYR A 107 -10.38 12.69 17.58
C TYR A 107 -10.81 13.99 18.26
N LYS A 108 -11.25 14.96 17.46
CA LYS A 108 -11.74 16.25 17.97
C LYS A 108 -12.93 16.10 18.92
N GLN A 109 -13.74 15.06 18.72
CA GLN A 109 -14.92 14.74 19.51
C GLN A 109 -14.60 14.02 20.84
N GLY A 110 -13.32 13.81 21.15
CA GLY A 110 -12.88 13.07 22.33
C GLY A 110 -12.83 11.56 22.11
N THR A 111 -12.72 10.81 23.21
CA THR A 111 -12.45 9.36 23.19
C THR A 111 -13.58 8.55 22.54
N PRO A 112 -13.29 7.68 21.54
CA PRO A 112 -14.31 6.87 20.87
C PRO A 112 -15.19 6.02 21.78
N ALA A 113 -14.65 5.53 22.90
CA ALA A 113 -15.40 4.74 23.89
C ALA A 113 -16.56 5.51 24.56
N LEU A 114 -16.58 6.84 24.46
CA LEU A 114 -17.63 7.70 25.00
C LEU A 114 -18.64 8.16 23.94
N TRP A 115 -18.46 7.76 22.68
CA TRP A 115 -19.35 8.18 21.60
C TRP A 115 -20.69 7.47 21.70
N LYS A 116 -21.76 8.24 21.52
CA LYS A 116 -23.12 7.70 21.38
C LYS A 116 -23.37 7.34 19.91
N ILE A 117 -23.33 6.04 19.61
CA ILE A 117 -23.51 5.51 18.26
C ILE A 117 -24.84 4.75 18.22
N ASP A 118 -25.92 5.47 17.91
CA ASP A 118 -27.27 4.88 17.82
C ASP A 118 -27.44 4.04 16.54
N ASP A 119 -26.88 4.52 15.41
CA ASP A 119 -26.82 3.82 14.13
C ASP A 119 -25.39 3.84 13.58
N PRO A 120 -24.64 2.72 13.65
CA PRO A 120 -23.27 2.64 13.14
C PRO A 120 -23.14 2.98 11.65
N LYS A 121 -24.10 2.56 10.81
CA LYS A 121 -24.03 2.80 9.37
C LYS A 121 -24.16 4.28 9.07
N ALA A 122 -25.08 4.98 9.73
CA ALA A 122 -25.22 6.42 9.60
C ALA A 122 -24.05 7.18 10.24
N PHE A 123 -23.57 6.72 11.40
CA PHE A 123 -22.50 7.39 12.15
C PHE A 123 -21.18 7.41 11.38
N TYR A 124 -20.78 6.27 10.82
CA TYR A 124 -19.54 6.10 10.06
C TYR A 124 -19.68 6.36 8.57
N ARG A 125 -20.86 6.73 8.07
CA ARG A 125 -21.04 7.01 6.64
C ARG A 125 -20.08 8.09 6.17
N VAL A 126 -19.23 7.77 5.20
CA VAL A 126 -18.37 8.74 4.51
C VAL A 126 -19.04 9.21 3.23
N THR A 127 -19.11 10.51 3.02
CA THR A 127 -19.48 11.08 1.70
C THR A 127 -18.25 11.54 0.95
N LYS A 128 -17.38 12.30 1.62
CA LYS A 128 -16.09 12.75 1.09
C LYS A 128 -15.22 13.28 2.24
N MET A 129 -14.08 12.64 2.47
CA MET A 129 -13.08 13.14 3.41
C MET A 129 -12.47 14.46 2.89
N LYS A 130 -12.13 15.36 3.81
CA LYS A 130 -11.49 16.65 3.48
C LYS A 130 -10.42 16.98 4.50
N PHE A 131 -9.36 17.63 4.06
CA PHE A 131 -8.42 18.25 4.98
C PHE A 131 -9.08 19.42 5.72
N GLY A 132 -8.54 19.72 6.90
CA GLY A 132 -8.83 20.94 7.65
C GLY A 132 -8.28 22.19 6.95
N GLY A 133 -8.46 23.34 7.60
CA GLY A 133 -7.97 24.62 7.09
C GLY A 133 -8.87 25.24 6.03
N LYS A 134 -8.30 26.15 5.23
CA LYS A 134 -9.02 26.93 4.20
C LYS A 134 -8.44 26.65 2.82
N ARG A 135 -9.20 26.97 1.78
CA ARG A 135 -8.69 26.85 0.40
C ARG A 135 -7.45 27.73 0.22
N GLY A 136 -6.32 27.11 -0.12
CA GLY A 136 -5.02 27.78 -0.25
C GLY A 136 -4.12 27.69 0.98
N ASP A 137 -4.67 27.24 2.12
CA ASP A 137 -3.97 27.02 3.39
C ASP A 137 -4.55 25.78 4.06
N THR A 138 -4.25 24.63 3.45
CA THR A 138 -4.81 23.34 3.81
C THR A 138 -4.03 22.76 4.99
N ASP A 139 -4.74 22.39 6.06
CA ASP A 139 -4.14 21.72 7.22
C ASP A 139 -4.19 20.20 7.02
N LYS A 140 -3.04 19.60 6.71
CA LYS A 140 -2.90 18.14 6.55
C LYS A 140 -2.83 17.38 7.87
N THR A 141 -2.67 18.05 9.00
CA THR A 141 -2.70 17.39 10.31
C THR A 141 -4.13 17.06 10.75
N THR A 142 -5.13 17.65 10.07
CA THR A 142 -6.56 17.46 10.35
C THR A 142 -7.28 16.86 9.15
N VAL A 143 -8.02 15.78 9.35
CA VAL A 143 -8.94 15.21 8.36
C VAL A 143 -10.37 15.19 8.91
N ILE A 144 -11.25 15.91 8.23
CA ILE A 144 -12.70 15.88 8.42
C ILE A 144 -13.22 14.67 7.67
N TYR A 145 -13.56 13.61 8.40
CA TYR A 145 -14.07 12.36 7.84
C TYR A 145 -15.54 12.52 7.43
N ASN A 146 -16.38 12.98 8.36
CA ASN A 146 -17.79 13.33 8.13
C ASN A 146 -18.26 14.36 9.20
N ALA A 147 -19.58 14.55 9.34
CA ALA A 147 -20.15 15.49 10.32
C ALA A 147 -19.92 15.06 11.79
N ASN A 148 -19.70 13.76 12.02
CA ASN A 148 -19.57 13.17 13.35
C ASN A 148 -18.10 13.02 13.77
N ILE A 149 -17.19 12.81 12.83
CA ILE A 149 -15.82 12.39 13.09
C ILE A 149 -14.82 13.36 12.44
N THR A 150 -13.88 13.85 13.23
CA THR A 150 -12.74 14.64 12.77
C THR A 150 -11.47 14.11 13.43
N VAL A 151 -10.54 13.67 12.60
CA VAL A 151 -9.22 13.16 12.98
C VAL A 151 -8.24 14.33 13.03
N THR A 152 -7.44 14.45 14.08
CA THR A 152 -6.42 15.48 14.26
C THR A 152 -5.06 14.85 14.60
N ASP A 153 -4.02 15.67 14.61
CA ASP A 153 -2.64 15.30 14.97
C ASP A 153 -2.06 14.21 14.07
N ILE A 154 -2.45 14.18 12.79
CA ILE A 154 -1.86 13.27 11.81
C ILE A 154 -0.43 13.73 11.54
N PRO A 155 0.59 12.86 11.71
CA PRO A 155 1.98 13.21 11.44
C PRO A 155 2.17 13.66 9.98
N PRO A 156 2.78 14.81 9.70
CA PRO A 156 3.06 15.26 8.34
C PRO A 156 3.84 14.22 7.51
N GLU A 157 4.74 13.47 8.14
CA GLU A 157 5.58 12.44 7.53
C GLU A 157 4.75 11.26 6.97
N ALA A 158 3.52 11.05 7.46
CA ALA A 158 2.63 10.04 6.91
C ALA A 158 2.25 10.31 5.44
N TYR A 159 2.39 11.56 4.98
CA TYR A 159 2.12 11.95 3.61
C TYR A 159 3.33 11.80 2.67
N ASP A 160 4.52 11.46 3.18
CA ASP A 160 5.74 11.32 2.39
C ASP A 160 5.75 10.05 1.53
N TYR A 161 4.98 9.03 1.93
CA TYR A 161 4.81 7.83 1.12
C TYR A 161 3.88 8.09 -0.07
N VAL A 162 4.50 8.34 -1.23
CA VAL A 162 3.84 8.69 -2.49
C VAL A 162 3.81 7.51 -3.47
N VAL A 163 2.61 7.17 -3.93
CA VAL A 163 2.36 6.15 -4.95
C VAL A 163 1.66 6.80 -6.14
N ASN A 164 2.20 6.62 -7.35
CA ASN A 164 1.65 7.20 -8.59
C ASN A 164 1.43 8.73 -8.52
N GLY A 165 2.34 9.45 -7.86
CA GLY A 165 2.31 10.92 -7.76
C GLY A 165 1.38 11.50 -6.69
N LYS A 166 0.77 10.65 -5.84
CA LYS A 166 -0.09 11.08 -4.73
C LYS A 166 0.23 10.34 -3.43
N PRO A 167 0.18 10.99 -2.25
CA PRO A 167 0.32 10.32 -0.97
C PRO A 167 -0.67 9.17 -0.80
N ALA A 168 -0.26 8.05 -0.19
CA ALA A 168 -1.13 6.90 0.03
C ALA A 168 -2.41 7.26 0.81
N LEU A 169 -2.33 8.16 1.80
CA LEU A 169 -3.50 8.63 2.56
C LEU A 169 -4.48 9.39 1.68
N GLU A 170 -3.98 10.19 0.73
CA GLU A 170 -4.84 10.93 -0.21
C GLU A 170 -5.53 9.99 -1.20
N TRP A 171 -4.94 8.83 -1.53
CA TRP A 171 -5.64 7.78 -2.28
C TRP A 171 -6.83 7.24 -1.50
N VAL A 172 -6.68 6.98 -0.19
CA VAL A 172 -7.82 6.56 0.65
C VAL A 172 -8.91 7.62 0.64
N MET A 173 -8.56 8.89 0.85
CA MET A 173 -9.52 10.00 0.85
C MET A 173 -10.24 10.17 -0.50
N GLU A 174 -9.56 9.89 -1.61
CA GLU A 174 -10.14 9.97 -2.95
C GLU A 174 -11.04 8.79 -3.29
N ARG A 175 -10.68 7.59 -2.85
CA ARG A 175 -11.40 6.34 -3.17
C ARG A 175 -12.55 6.04 -2.22
N GLN A 176 -12.41 6.38 -0.93
CA GLN A 176 -13.45 6.23 0.09
C GLN A 176 -14.42 7.42 0.03
N VAL A 177 -15.24 7.44 -1.02
CA VAL A 177 -16.13 8.55 -1.37
C VAL A 177 -17.44 8.01 -1.94
N VAL A 178 -18.51 8.80 -1.85
CA VAL A 178 -19.74 8.58 -2.64
C VAL A 178 -19.64 9.41 -3.91
N LYS A 179 -19.62 8.76 -5.07
CA LYS A 179 -19.49 9.43 -6.37
C LYS A 179 -20.47 8.84 -7.38
N THR A 180 -21.23 9.70 -8.03
CA THR A 180 -22.07 9.33 -9.16
C THR A 180 -21.36 9.66 -10.46
N ASP A 181 -21.24 8.68 -11.35
CA ASP A 181 -20.80 8.94 -12.72
C ASP A 181 -21.90 9.68 -13.50
N LYS A 182 -21.55 10.80 -14.13
CA LYS A 182 -22.54 11.68 -14.76
C LYS A 182 -23.14 11.09 -16.04
N ALA A 183 -22.39 10.25 -16.75
CA ALA A 183 -22.83 9.72 -18.04
C ALA A 183 -23.73 8.50 -17.86
N SER A 184 -23.34 7.57 -16.98
CA SER A 184 -24.09 6.34 -16.70
C SER A 184 -25.12 6.49 -15.59
N GLY A 185 -24.98 7.48 -14.71
CA GLY A 185 -25.80 7.62 -13.50
C GLY A 185 -25.47 6.60 -12.40
N ILE A 186 -24.48 5.73 -12.61
CA ILE A 186 -24.09 4.70 -11.64
C ILE A 186 -23.45 5.37 -10.42
N VAL A 187 -23.98 5.03 -9.24
CA VAL A 187 -23.45 5.48 -7.96
C VAL A 187 -22.40 4.47 -7.50
N ASN A 188 -21.19 4.95 -7.25
CA ASN A 188 -20.18 4.22 -6.51
C ASN A 188 -20.18 4.75 -5.07
N ASP A 189 -20.68 3.93 -4.15
CA ASP A 189 -20.73 4.22 -2.72
C ASP A 189 -19.76 3.29 -1.98
N ALA A 190 -18.63 3.84 -1.53
CA ALA A 190 -17.61 3.07 -0.80
C ALA A 190 -18.14 2.46 0.51
N ASN A 191 -19.23 2.97 1.07
CA ASN A 191 -19.82 2.42 2.28
C ASN A 191 -20.52 1.07 2.02
N ASP A 192 -20.89 0.75 0.79
CA ASP A 192 -21.53 -0.53 0.47
C ASP A 192 -20.53 -1.68 0.69
N TYR A 193 -19.28 -1.50 0.26
CA TYR A 193 -18.21 -2.47 0.54
C TYR A 193 -17.98 -2.67 2.04
N ALA A 194 -17.89 -1.56 2.80
CA ALA A 194 -17.73 -1.58 4.25
C ALA A 194 -18.86 -2.36 4.95
N ASN A 195 -20.11 -2.12 4.54
CA ASN A 195 -21.28 -2.70 5.17
C ASN A 195 -21.58 -4.14 4.72
N GLU A 196 -21.40 -4.44 3.44
CA GLU A 196 -21.87 -5.70 2.84
C GLU A 196 -20.76 -6.73 2.70
N THR A 197 -19.53 -6.30 2.41
CA THR A 197 -18.38 -7.21 2.24
C THR A 197 -17.57 -7.34 3.52
N MET A 198 -17.23 -6.22 4.16
CA MET A 198 -16.43 -6.22 5.38
C MET A 198 -17.27 -6.43 6.64
N GLY A 199 -18.57 -6.13 6.60
CA GLY A 199 -19.45 -6.20 7.76
C GLY A 199 -19.10 -5.19 8.87
N ASP A 200 -18.33 -4.16 8.52
CA ASP A 200 -17.80 -3.16 9.45
C ASP A 200 -18.03 -1.74 8.89
N PRO A 201 -19.02 -1.00 9.41
CA PRO A 201 -19.28 0.37 9.00
C PRO A 201 -18.10 1.34 9.22
N ALA A 202 -17.21 1.05 10.18
CA ALA A 202 -16.04 1.88 10.47
C ALA A 202 -14.86 1.61 9.52
N TYR A 203 -14.95 0.58 8.66
CA TYR A 203 -13.88 0.16 7.77
C TYR A 203 -13.21 1.32 6.99
N PRO A 204 -13.92 2.30 6.39
CA PRO A 204 -13.24 3.38 5.66
C PRO A 204 -12.39 4.29 6.56
N LEU A 205 -12.81 4.50 7.82
CA LEU A 205 -12.05 5.26 8.81
C LEU A 205 -10.83 4.45 9.28
N ASP A 206 -11.02 3.16 9.57
CA ASP A 206 -9.93 2.29 9.99
C ASP A 206 -8.92 2.06 8.86
N LEU A 207 -9.36 1.95 7.61
CA LEU A 207 -8.48 1.89 6.46
C LEU A 207 -7.59 3.13 6.37
N PHE A 208 -8.13 4.33 6.60
CA PHE A 208 -7.34 5.55 6.64
C PHE A 208 -6.26 5.51 7.73
N ARG A 209 -6.61 5.02 8.93
CA ARG A 209 -5.67 4.84 10.06
C ARG A 209 -4.63 3.76 9.76
N ARG A 210 -5.01 2.64 9.15
CA ARG A 210 -4.11 1.55 8.75
C ARG A 210 -3.11 2.02 7.71
N VAL A 211 -3.57 2.74 6.69
CA VAL A 211 -2.70 3.33 5.67
C VAL A 211 -1.79 4.41 6.26
N THR A 212 -2.19 5.08 7.34
CA THR A 212 -1.29 5.95 8.11
C THR A 212 -0.13 5.16 8.71
N THR A 213 -0.39 4.01 9.34
CA THR A 213 0.66 3.09 9.83
C THR A 213 1.55 2.60 8.69
N VAL A 214 0.95 2.15 7.58
CA VAL A 214 1.69 1.68 6.39
C VAL A 214 2.64 2.74 5.88
N SER A 215 2.17 3.97 5.68
CA SER A 215 3.04 5.06 5.21
C SER A 215 4.25 5.28 6.11
N LEU A 216 4.03 5.37 7.42
CA LEU A 216 5.10 5.63 8.39
C LEU A 216 6.11 4.47 8.45
N GLU A 217 5.63 3.22 8.52
CA GLU A 217 6.51 2.05 8.55
C GLU A 217 7.25 1.84 7.22
N THR A 218 6.60 2.13 6.09
CA THR A 218 7.26 2.12 4.78
C THR A 218 8.40 3.12 4.73
N MET A 219 8.18 4.38 5.14
CA MET A 219 9.24 5.39 5.13
C MET A 219 10.37 5.06 6.12
N LYS A 220 10.07 4.41 7.24
CA LYS A 220 11.06 3.89 8.18
C LYS A 220 11.91 2.75 7.59
N ILE A 221 11.32 1.88 6.77
CA ILE A 221 12.09 0.84 6.05
C ILE A 221 12.96 1.48 4.96
N VAL A 222 12.39 2.40 4.18
CA VAL A 222 13.09 3.09 3.07
C VAL A 222 14.28 3.88 3.58
N SER A 223 14.12 4.63 4.67
CA SER A 223 15.20 5.42 5.29
C SER A 223 16.31 4.58 5.92
N ALA A 224 16.07 3.28 6.15
CA ALA A 224 17.05 2.34 6.68
C ALA A 224 17.73 1.48 5.60
N LEU A 225 17.41 1.69 4.32
CA LEU A 225 18.08 1.02 3.21
C LEU A 225 19.56 1.45 3.14
N PRO A 226 20.47 0.55 2.77
CA PRO A 226 21.87 0.91 2.55
C PRO A 226 22.03 1.80 1.30
N ASP A 227 23.12 2.56 1.26
CA ASP A 227 23.51 3.36 0.11
C ASP A 227 23.68 2.47 -1.14
N LEU A 228 23.32 2.98 -2.31
CA LEU A 228 23.40 2.21 -3.55
C LEU A 228 24.82 2.12 -4.10
N GLU A 229 25.57 1.10 -3.69
CA GLU A 229 26.84 0.71 -4.32
C GLU A 229 26.62 -0.44 -5.32
N LEU A 230 27.05 -0.24 -6.57
CA LEU A 230 26.92 -1.24 -7.64
C LEU A 230 28.22 -2.03 -7.80
N GLY A 231 28.10 -3.32 -8.14
CA GLY A 231 29.26 -4.13 -8.54
C GLY A 231 29.84 -3.70 -9.88
N GLU A 232 31.11 -4.02 -10.11
CA GLU A 232 31.78 -3.88 -11.42
C GLU A 232 31.30 -4.92 -12.43
#